data_AF-A0A2K3D6X3-F1
#
_entry.id   AF-A0A2K3D6X3-F1
#
_cell.length_a   1.000
_cell.length_b   1.000
_cell.length_c   1.000
_cell.angle_alpha   90.00
_cell.angle_beta   90.00
_cell.angle_gamma   90.00
#
_symmetry.space_group_name_H-M   'P 1'
#
loop_
_entity.id
_entity.type
_entity.pdbx_description
1 polymer ?
#
loop_
_entity_poly.entity_id
_entity_poly.type
_entity_poly.pdbx_seq_one_letter_code
_entity_poly.pdbx_strand_id
1 'polypeptide(L)'
;MASPTEPAPTDQPQPQAHTPTPSSTPTPTAGSPAQGAVLRSFRKGPGGSGQQQAKKGGGKGPTGPGKGTPRLAKLQDAGEGLEALLGGEGEGGPEGVFANEEELVAKLMTQLQGLSHKQQKMYGIWDEAAGADAGRVAFVEQWRRRHAERRAMVAALSDPSGDPRERMSLRTDYILKWRKVLFSCPTCWLLPGLCVCGRMQRFSPRQTRVVVHAHHGEWGSASNSGSILPLSLEGSEMLLYGHPAHDERLRALLADTSRTVALLWPGSDSLLPAQLQAVAAERSGGQVTVVALDATWGNARRMQGWFPKGTLTVKLPPESTLKDNKLSLLRPVRKYGGDLECGRVSTVEAVASLLYELEGDESMYKGLLENLKIKVDACRLQKNRTLVYGTQQPHHPASRPRHRGNKGGGGGGEEGGEEGGEGGGEEGESGSEASGRGEDAQQPAAAPAVATA
;
A
#
# COMPACT_ATOMS: atom_id res chain seq x y z
N MET A 1 18.75 57.90 23.13
CA MET A 1 20.10 57.35 22.96
C MET A 1 20.38 56.45 24.14
N ALA A 2 20.20 55.14 23.97
CA ALA A 2 20.50 54.12 24.95
C ALA A 2 20.99 52.90 24.17
N SER A 3 22.26 52.55 24.35
CA SER A 3 22.91 51.39 23.74
C SER A 3 22.55 50.11 24.51
N PRO A 4 22.44 48.96 23.85
CA PRO A 4 22.23 47.69 24.54
C PRO A 4 23.56 47.06 24.97
N THR A 5 23.52 46.48 26.16
CA THR A 5 24.61 45.77 26.84
C THR A 5 24.79 44.36 26.29
N GLU A 6 26.03 43.96 26.00
CA GLU A 6 26.42 42.59 25.63
C GLU A 6 26.33 41.62 26.82
N PRO A 7 25.98 40.33 26.59
CA PRO A 7 26.05 39.29 27.63
C PRO A 7 27.42 38.61 27.67
N ALA A 8 27.84 38.27 28.89
CA ALA A 8 29.09 37.59 29.23
C ALA A 8 29.15 36.12 28.73
N PRO A 9 30.35 35.55 28.50
CA PRO A 9 30.52 34.20 28.00
C PRO A 9 30.40 33.14 29.10
N THR A 10 29.70 32.05 28.77
CA THR A 10 29.50 30.86 29.61
C THR A 10 30.68 29.89 29.50
N ASP A 11 31.22 29.48 30.65
CA ASP A 11 32.27 28.47 30.81
C ASP A 11 31.89 27.11 30.19
N GLN A 12 32.80 26.54 29.38
CA GLN A 12 32.74 25.15 28.94
C GLN A 12 33.58 24.26 29.87
N PRO A 13 33.07 23.10 30.32
CA PRO A 13 33.87 22.13 31.06
C PRO A 13 34.74 21.28 30.12
N GLN A 14 36.03 21.16 30.45
CA GLN A 14 36.99 20.25 29.79
C GLN A 14 36.66 18.77 30.08
N PRO A 15 36.85 17.86 29.10
CA PRO A 15 36.67 16.43 29.31
C PRO A 15 37.91 15.81 30.01
N GLN A 16 37.66 15.05 31.08
CA GLN A 16 38.68 14.26 31.77
C GLN A 16 39.02 12.98 30.99
N ALA A 17 40.32 12.68 30.90
CA ALA A 17 40.86 11.50 30.26
C ALA A 17 40.68 10.26 31.15
N HIS A 18 40.07 9.20 30.60
CA HIS A 18 40.02 7.88 31.23
C HIS A 18 41.15 6.98 30.72
N THR A 19 42.01 6.54 31.65
CA THR A 19 43.01 5.47 31.47
C THR A 19 42.35 4.08 31.51
N PRO A 20 42.73 3.13 30.62
CA PRO A 20 42.22 1.77 30.68
C PRO A 20 43.08 0.87 31.57
N THR A 21 42.43 0.12 32.48
CA THR A 21 42.99 -1.01 33.21
C THR A 21 42.73 -2.32 32.45
N PRO A 22 43.66 -3.30 32.46
CA PRO A 22 43.52 -4.55 31.73
C PRO A 22 42.73 -5.58 32.55
N SER A 23 41.87 -6.37 31.90
CA SER A 23 41.25 -7.53 32.53
C SER A 23 41.36 -8.76 31.64
N SER A 24 41.62 -9.86 32.33
CA SER A 24 42.26 -11.10 31.96
C SER A 24 41.38 -12.08 31.18
N THR A 25 41.96 -12.69 30.17
CA THR A 25 41.48 -13.87 29.43
C THR A 25 41.62 -15.14 30.27
N PRO A 26 40.62 -16.03 30.33
CA PRO A 26 40.83 -17.42 30.71
C PRO A 26 40.94 -18.35 29.51
N THR A 27 41.96 -19.21 29.58
CA THR A 27 42.30 -20.33 28.69
C THR A 27 41.21 -21.43 28.71
N PRO A 28 40.91 -22.11 27.59
CA PRO A 28 40.00 -23.25 27.58
C PRO A 28 40.72 -24.57 27.92
N THR A 29 40.10 -25.35 28.82
CA THR A 29 40.50 -26.71 29.20
C THR A 29 39.85 -27.74 28.26
N ALA A 30 40.66 -28.69 27.79
CA ALA A 30 40.23 -29.85 27.00
C ALA A 30 39.58 -30.94 27.86
N GLY A 31 38.53 -31.58 27.34
CA GLY A 31 37.91 -32.79 27.91
C GLY A 31 36.87 -33.38 26.95
N SER A 32 37.11 -34.63 26.55
CA SER A 32 36.44 -35.40 25.47
C SER A 32 35.41 -36.40 26.07
N PRO A 33 34.84 -37.41 25.35
CA PRO A 33 33.67 -37.36 24.46
C PRO A 33 32.55 -38.35 24.85
N ALA A 34 31.32 -38.19 24.33
CA ALA A 34 30.40 -39.31 24.04
C ALA A 34 29.15 -38.91 23.24
N GLN A 35 28.93 -39.62 22.12
CA GLN A 35 27.66 -40.24 21.65
C GLN A 35 26.39 -39.36 21.64
N GLY A 36 25.63 -39.18 20.56
CA GLY A 36 25.56 -39.76 19.22
C GLY A 36 24.13 -39.52 18.71
N ALA A 37 23.94 -39.17 17.43
CA ALA A 37 22.73 -39.49 16.66
C ALA A 37 22.74 -38.86 15.25
N VAL A 38 22.85 -39.76 14.25
CA VAL A 38 22.05 -39.83 13.02
C VAL A 38 21.87 -38.53 12.20
N LEU A 39 22.81 -38.29 11.27
CA LEU A 39 22.59 -37.49 10.06
C LEU A 39 22.46 -38.43 8.85
N ARG A 40 21.25 -38.54 8.28
CA ARG A 40 21.01 -39.19 7.00
C ARG A 40 21.49 -38.29 5.86
N SER A 41 22.58 -38.70 5.23
CA SER A 41 23.06 -38.20 3.94
C SER A 41 22.06 -38.58 2.82
N PHE A 42 21.45 -37.60 2.17
CA PHE A 42 20.79 -37.82 0.88
C PHE A 42 21.80 -37.70 -0.26
N ARG A 43 22.15 -38.86 -0.82
CA ARG A 43 22.87 -38.99 -2.09
C ARG A 43 21.98 -38.53 -3.24
N LYS A 44 22.55 -37.72 -4.13
CA LYS A 44 22.00 -37.32 -5.42
C LYS A 44 22.30 -38.44 -6.43
N GLY A 45 21.28 -39.16 -6.88
CA GLY A 45 21.37 -40.14 -7.97
C GLY A 45 20.97 -39.51 -9.32
N PRO A 46 21.56 -39.93 -10.45
CA PRO A 46 21.22 -39.45 -11.78
C PRO A 46 20.18 -40.35 -12.46
N GLY A 47 19.29 -39.78 -13.24
CA GLY A 47 18.33 -40.47 -14.11
C GLY A 47 17.13 -39.56 -14.40
N GLY A 48 16.57 -39.48 -15.59
CA GLY A 48 16.84 -40.13 -16.86
C GLY A 48 16.07 -39.37 -17.94
N SER A 49 16.56 -39.43 -19.17
CA SER A 49 15.95 -38.86 -20.37
C SER A 49 14.66 -39.60 -20.72
N GLY A 50 13.53 -38.90 -20.66
CA GLY A 50 12.23 -39.39 -21.14
C GLY A 50 11.73 -38.50 -22.29
N GLN A 51 11.79 -39.04 -23.51
CA GLN A 51 11.15 -38.50 -24.70
C GLN A 51 9.63 -38.37 -24.48
N GLN A 52 9.04 -37.22 -24.80
CA GLN A 52 7.60 -37.09 -24.97
C GLN A 52 7.25 -36.83 -26.44
N GLN A 53 6.40 -37.71 -26.95
CA GLN A 53 5.84 -37.73 -28.29
C GLN A 53 4.87 -36.56 -28.51
N ALA A 54 4.93 -36.02 -29.73
CA ALA A 54 4.00 -35.06 -30.27
C ALA A 54 2.60 -35.67 -30.45
N LYS A 55 1.57 -35.00 -29.95
CA LYS A 55 0.17 -35.18 -30.39
C LYS A 55 -0.30 -33.90 -31.09
N LYS A 56 -0.61 -34.06 -32.38
CA LYS A 56 -1.30 -33.10 -33.25
C LYS A 56 -2.82 -33.18 -33.01
N GLY A 57 -3.49 -32.04 -33.16
CA GLY A 57 -4.95 -31.88 -33.28
C GLY A 57 -5.42 -30.70 -32.44
N GLY A 58 -6.22 -29.74 -32.90
CA GLY A 58 -6.87 -29.45 -34.18
C GLY A 58 -7.69 -28.16 -34.02
N GLY A 59 -8.07 -27.53 -35.14
CA GLY A 59 -9.19 -26.58 -35.23
C GLY A 59 -8.97 -25.14 -34.76
N LYS A 60 -8.62 -24.23 -35.68
CA LYS A 60 -8.85 -22.77 -35.54
C LYS A 60 -10.17 -22.42 -36.23
N GLY A 61 -11.14 -21.90 -35.47
CA GLY A 61 -12.24 -21.09 -35.98
C GLY A 61 -11.92 -19.59 -35.87
N PRO A 62 -12.43 -18.73 -36.76
CA PRO A 62 -12.12 -17.30 -36.74
C PRO A 62 -12.85 -16.61 -35.60
N THR A 63 -12.08 -16.00 -34.68
CA THR A 63 -12.62 -15.09 -33.67
C THR A 63 -12.72 -13.69 -34.28
N GLY A 64 -13.91 -13.09 -34.18
CA GLY A 64 -14.19 -11.73 -34.64
C GLY A 64 -13.41 -10.65 -33.87
N PRO A 65 -13.57 -9.37 -34.24
CA PRO A 65 -12.75 -8.27 -33.72
C PRO A 65 -13.07 -7.99 -32.25
N GLY A 66 -12.33 -8.64 -31.35
CA GLY A 66 -12.37 -8.38 -29.92
C GLY A 66 -11.79 -7.00 -29.61
N LYS A 67 -12.61 -6.18 -28.94
CA LYS A 67 -12.27 -4.85 -28.40
C LYS A 67 -10.86 -4.88 -27.78
N GLY A 68 -9.95 -4.13 -28.41
CA GLY A 68 -8.54 -4.09 -28.04
C GLY A 68 -8.34 -3.67 -26.58
N THR A 69 -7.42 -4.35 -25.91
CA THR A 69 -6.81 -3.91 -24.65
C THR A 69 -6.41 -2.42 -24.74
N PRO A 70 -6.60 -1.59 -23.71
CA PRO A 70 -5.88 -0.33 -23.64
C PRO A 70 -4.38 -0.65 -23.65
N ARG A 71 -3.69 -0.32 -24.75
CA ARG A 71 -2.26 -0.62 -24.96
C ARG A 71 -1.35 -0.10 -23.84
N LEU A 72 -1.81 0.91 -23.09
CA LEU A 72 -1.10 1.49 -21.95
C LEU A 72 -0.87 0.48 -20.80
N ALA A 73 -1.81 -0.45 -20.57
CA ALA A 73 -1.65 -1.48 -19.54
C ALA A 73 -0.53 -2.48 -19.87
N LYS A 74 -0.34 -2.81 -21.16
CA LYS A 74 0.76 -3.69 -21.62
C LYS A 74 2.14 -3.03 -21.49
N LEU A 75 2.23 -1.71 -21.63
CA LEU A 75 3.47 -0.96 -21.36
C LEU A 75 3.81 -0.90 -19.87
N GLN A 76 2.81 -0.97 -18.99
CA GLN A 76 2.99 -1.00 -17.53
C GLN A 76 3.27 -2.41 -17.00
N ASP A 77 2.67 -3.45 -17.61
CA ASP A 77 2.94 -4.86 -17.30
C ASP A 77 4.29 -5.35 -17.84
N ALA A 78 4.87 -4.70 -18.86
CA ALA A 78 6.29 -4.87 -19.21
C ALA A 78 7.25 -4.36 -18.10
N GLY A 79 6.71 -3.73 -17.05
CA GLY A 79 7.39 -3.39 -15.80
C GLY A 79 7.49 -4.53 -14.80
N GLU A 80 7.54 -5.79 -15.25
CA GLU A 80 7.90 -6.92 -14.40
C GLU A 80 9.37 -6.79 -13.95
N GLY A 81 9.53 -6.50 -12.65
CA GLY A 81 10.81 -6.49 -11.95
C GLY A 81 11.57 -5.18 -12.10
N LEU A 82 11.49 -4.31 -11.09
CA LEU A 82 12.44 -3.21 -10.93
C LEU A 82 13.89 -3.74 -10.99
N GLU A 83 14.15 -4.97 -10.54
CA GLU A 83 15.45 -5.65 -10.67
C GLU A 83 15.76 -6.09 -12.11
N ALA A 84 14.80 -6.60 -12.89
CA ALA A 84 14.99 -6.90 -14.31
C ALA A 84 15.24 -5.63 -15.15
N LEU A 85 14.63 -4.51 -14.74
CA LEU A 85 14.84 -3.17 -15.31
C LEU A 85 16.13 -2.48 -14.85
N LEU A 86 16.78 -3.00 -13.80
CA LEU A 86 18.03 -2.47 -13.24
C LEU A 86 19.23 -3.41 -13.46
N GLY A 87 19.02 -4.64 -13.95
CA GLY A 87 20.08 -5.65 -14.05
C GLY A 87 19.82 -6.81 -15.02
N GLY A 88 18.96 -6.65 -16.02
CA GLY A 88 18.80 -7.67 -17.06
C GLY A 88 19.92 -7.59 -18.11
N GLU A 89 20.90 -8.48 -18.04
CA GLU A 89 21.88 -8.81 -19.10
C GLU A 89 21.19 -9.51 -20.30
N GLY A 90 20.11 -8.92 -20.82
CA GLY A 90 19.54 -9.34 -22.09
C GLY A 90 20.36 -8.73 -23.24
N GLU A 91 20.51 -9.44 -24.36
CA GLU A 91 21.30 -9.08 -25.55
C GLU A 91 20.92 -7.75 -26.25
N GLY A 92 20.03 -6.95 -25.66
CA GLY A 92 19.90 -5.53 -25.96
C GLY A 92 20.20 -4.74 -24.69
N GLY A 93 21.41 -4.20 -24.58
CA GLY A 93 21.77 -3.29 -23.50
C GLY A 93 20.77 -2.12 -23.39
N PRO A 94 20.82 -1.34 -22.29
CA PRO A 94 19.90 -0.22 -22.05
C PRO A 94 19.85 0.83 -23.19
N GLU A 95 20.80 0.79 -24.13
CA GLU A 95 20.85 1.62 -25.33
C GLU A 95 19.79 1.27 -26.39
N GLY A 96 19.34 0.01 -26.50
CA GLY A 96 18.51 -0.43 -27.64
C GLY A 96 17.04 0.01 -27.61
N VAL A 97 16.43 0.12 -26.43
CA VAL A 97 15.00 0.46 -26.30
C VAL A 97 14.75 1.98 -26.28
N PHE A 98 15.79 2.78 -26.03
CA PHE A 98 15.69 4.23 -25.81
C PHE A 98 16.48 5.07 -26.84
N ALA A 99 17.00 4.46 -27.92
CA ALA A 99 17.84 5.13 -28.90
C ALA A 99 17.15 6.31 -29.64
N ASN A 100 15.82 6.36 -29.66
CA ASN A 100 15.06 7.44 -30.30
C ASN A 100 13.96 7.95 -29.35
N GLU A 101 14.32 8.91 -28.48
CA GLU A 101 13.41 9.54 -27.53
C GLU A 101 12.21 10.20 -28.25
N GLU A 102 12.43 10.81 -29.40
CA GLU A 102 11.38 11.45 -30.21
C GLU A 102 10.39 10.43 -30.79
N GLU A 103 10.86 9.26 -31.23
CA GLU A 103 9.97 8.19 -31.69
C GLU A 103 9.12 7.62 -30.53
N LEU A 104 9.68 7.51 -29.32
CA LEU A 104 8.93 7.11 -28.14
C LEU A 104 7.88 8.14 -27.75
N VAL A 105 8.23 9.43 -27.80
CA VAL A 105 7.30 10.53 -27.56
C VAL A 105 6.18 10.52 -28.61
N ALA A 106 6.50 10.32 -29.89
CA ALA A 106 5.51 10.23 -30.97
C ALA A 106 4.55 9.03 -30.77
N LYS A 107 5.08 7.87 -30.40
CA LYS A 107 4.28 6.69 -30.04
C LYS A 107 3.39 6.95 -28.83
N LEU A 108 3.93 7.60 -27.80
CA LEU A 108 3.21 7.98 -26.59
C LEU A 108 2.07 8.94 -26.93
N MET A 109 2.34 10.02 -27.67
CA MET A 109 1.35 10.99 -28.12
C MET A 109 0.23 10.33 -28.93
N THR A 110 0.57 9.42 -29.85
CA THR A 110 -0.41 8.63 -30.61
C THR A 110 -1.29 7.79 -29.69
N GLN A 111 -0.73 7.20 -28.64
CA GLN A 111 -1.51 6.45 -27.65
C GLN A 111 -2.40 7.36 -26.81
N LEU A 112 -1.94 8.55 -26.44
CA LEU A 112 -2.73 9.53 -25.70
C LEU A 112 -3.93 10.02 -26.51
N GLN A 113 -3.76 10.22 -27.81
CA GLN A 113 -4.85 10.57 -28.73
C GLN A 113 -5.93 9.48 -28.79
N GLY A 114 -5.56 8.21 -28.58
CA GLY A 114 -6.49 7.09 -28.51
C GLY A 114 -7.28 7.01 -27.20
N LEU A 115 -6.95 7.82 -26.19
CA LEU A 115 -7.70 7.89 -24.92
C LEU A 115 -8.91 8.80 -25.09
N SER A 116 -10.07 8.39 -24.58
CA SER A 116 -11.25 9.26 -24.48
C SER A 116 -10.95 10.50 -23.62
N HIS A 117 -11.68 11.59 -23.85
CA HIS A 117 -11.53 12.83 -23.06
C HIS A 117 -11.66 12.59 -21.55
N LYS A 118 -12.62 11.76 -21.15
CA LYS A 118 -12.79 11.31 -19.76
C LYS A 118 -11.53 10.61 -19.22
N GLN A 119 -10.89 9.76 -20.01
CA GLN A 119 -9.64 9.09 -19.62
C GLN A 119 -8.48 10.09 -19.52
N GLN A 120 -8.33 10.99 -20.50
CA GLN A 120 -7.29 12.02 -20.46
C GLN A 120 -7.41 12.91 -19.21
N LYS A 121 -8.63 13.38 -18.88
CA LYS A 121 -8.93 14.11 -17.64
C LYS A 121 -8.59 13.29 -16.40
N MET A 122 -8.99 12.02 -16.39
CA MET A 122 -8.76 11.12 -15.25
C MET A 122 -7.28 10.82 -15.00
N TYR A 123 -6.44 10.81 -16.05
CA TYR A 123 -4.99 10.64 -15.95
C TYR A 123 -4.23 11.96 -15.72
N GLY A 124 -4.92 13.10 -15.59
CA GLY A 124 -4.29 14.43 -15.46
C GLY A 124 -3.53 14.87 -16.71
N ILE A 125 -3.86 14.29 -17.87
CA ILE A 125 -3.30 14.63 -19.18
C ILE A 125 -4.06 15.81 -19.79
N TRP A 126 -5.30 16.00 -19.37
CA TRP A 126 -6.12 17.11 -19.79
C TRP A 126 -6.15 18.20 -18.72
N ASP A 127 -5.85 19.43 -19.13
CA ASP A 127 -6.05 20.63 -18.35
C ASP A 127 -7.25 21.40 -18.93
N GLU A 128 -8.29 21.65 -18.12
CA GLU A 128 -9.48 22.38 -18.58
C GLU A 128 -9.19 23.86 -18.83
N ALA A 129 -8.22 24.45 -18.15
CA ALA A 129 -7.84 25.85 -18.30
C ALA A 129 -6.90 26.07 -19.49
N ALA A 130 -5.97 25.13 -19.73
CA ALA A 130 -4.95 25.26 -20.77
C ALA A 130 -5.30 24.53 -22.09
N GLY A 131 -6.33 23.68 -22.09
CA GLY A 131 -6.77 22.90 -23.23
C GLY A 131 -6.01 21.58 -23.44
N ALA A 132 -6.49 20.79 -24.40
CA ALA A 132 -6.02 19.43 -24.71
C ALA A 132 -4.52 19.34 -24.97
N ASP A 133 -4.02 20.24 -25.80
CA ASP A 133 -2.67 20.18 -26.33
C ASP A 133 -1.65 20.59 -25.28
N ALA A 134 -1.94 21.62 -24.49
CA ALA A 134 -1.11 22.03 -23.38
C ALA A 134 -0.94 20.90 -22.34
N GLY A 135 -2.03 20.21 -21.99
CA GLY A 135 -1.97 19.08 -21.08
C GLY A 135 -1.16 17.90 -21.61
N ARG A 136 -1.28 17.58 -22.92
CA ARG A 136 -0.44 16.57 -23.58
C ARG A 136 1.04 16.96 -23.60
N VAL A 137 1.36 18.22 -23.87
CA VAL A 137 2.75 18.72 -23.84
C VAL A 137 3.32 18.64 -22.44
N ALA A 138 2.60 19.11 -21.42
CA ALA A 138 3.02 19.03 -20.02
C ALA A 138 3.26 17.58 -19.58
N PHE A 139 2.41 16.65 -20.04
CA PHE A 139 2.57 15.22 -19.82
C PHE A 139 3.86 14.67 -20.42
N VAL A 140 4.17 15.01 -21.68
CA VAL A 140 5.39 14.57 -22.36
C VAL A 140 6.62 15.12 -21.62
N GLU A 141 6.61 16.39 -21.22
CA GLU A 141 7.70 16.99 -20.46
C GLU A 141 7.90 16.32 -19.09
N GLN A 142 6.81 16.01 -18.38
CA GLN A 142 6.89 15.26 -17.13
C GLN A 142 7.48 13.86 -17.34
N TRP A 143 7.08 13.18 -18.41
CA TRP A 143 7.60 11.87 -18.80
C TRP A 143 9.10 11.95 -19.14
N ARG A 144 9.52 12.93 -19.95
CA ARG A 144 10.93 13.19 -20.30
C ARG A 144 11.76 13.41 -19.04
N ARG A 145 11.31 14.30 -18.13
CA ARG A 145 11.99 14.57 -16.86
C ARG A 145 12.17 13.30 -16.02
N ARG A 146 11.11 12.49 -15.87
CA ARG A 146 11.21 11.20 -15.16
C ARG A 146 12.23 10.28 -15.80
N HIS A 147 12.24 10.15 -17.13
CA HIS A 147 13.19 9.31 -17.85
C HIS A 147 14.63 9.80 -17.71
N ALA A 148 14.87 11.12 -17.80
CA ALA A 148 16.17 11.71 -17.57
C ALA A 148 16.69 11.44 -16.15
N GLU A 149 15.86 11.68 -15.13
CA GLU A 149 16.21 11.37 -13.73
C GLU A 149 16.45 9.86 -13.51
N ARG A 150 15.67 9.00 -14.19
CA ARG A 150 15.90 7.55 -14.15
C ARG A 150 17.26 7.17 -14.73
N ARG A 151 17.63 7.73 -15.89
CA ARG A 151 18.94 7.48 -16.53
C ARG A 151 20.07 7.92 -15.61
N ALA A 152 19.97 9.11 -15.01
CA ALA A 152 20.95 9.61 -14.05
C ALA A 152 21.07 8.70 -12.82
N MET A 153 19.94 8.27 -12.23
CA MET A 153 19.93 7.32 -11.12
C MET A 153 20.59 5.99 -11.51
N VAL A 154 20.23 5.41 -12.67
CA VAL A 154 20.83 4.14 -13.13
C VAL A 154 22.34 4.28 -13.33
N ALA A 155 22.79 5.36 -13.98
CA ALA A 155 24.21 5.63 -14.15
C ALA A 155 24.96 5.70 -12.81
N ALA A 156 24.40 6.40 -11.82
CA ALA A 156 24.97 6.47 -10.47
C ALA A 156 24.97 5.12 -9.74
N LEU A 157 23.95 4.29 -9.94
CA LEU A 157 23.88 2.95 -9.34
C LEU A 157 24.89 1.95 -9.94
N SER A 158 25.25 2.16 -11.20
CA SER A 158 26.22 1.34 -11.93
C SER A 158 27.67 1.63 -11.52
N ASP A 159 27.95 2.75 -10.85
CA ASP A 159 29.27 3.04 -10.31
C ASP A 159 29.60 2.09 -9.13
N PRO A 160 30.59 1.20 -9.27
CA PRO A 160 30.97 0.27 -8.21
C PRO A 160 31.63 0.97 -7.01
N SER A 161 32.15 2.19 -7.18
CA SER A 161 32.83 2.94 -6.12
C SER A 161 31.87 3.62 -5.14
N GLY A 162 30.60 3.77 -5.51
CA GLY A 162 29.60 4.45 -4.68
C GLY A 162 29.22 3.67 -3.41
N ASP A 163 29.05 4.41 -2.30
CA ASP A 163 28.57 3.85 -1.03
C ASP A 163 27.23 3.11 -1.24
N PRO A 164 27.11 1.83 -0.85
CA PRO A 164 25.85 1.10 -0.89
C PRO A 164 24.66 1.85 -0.26
N ARG A 165 24.87 2.66 0.79
CA ARG A 165 23.78 3.40 1.43
C ARG A 165 23.31 4.57 0.57
N GLU A 166 24.23 5.36 0.02
CA GLU A 166 23.90 6.44 -0.91
C GLU A 166 23.17 5.91 -2.16
N ARG A 167 23.64 4.78 -2.70
CA ARG A 167 22.95 4.09 -3.81
C ARG A 167 21.52 3.70 -3.45
N MET A 168 21.29 3.20 -2.24
CA MET A 168 19.93 2.91 -1.76
C MET A 168 19.09 4.18 -1.60
N SER A 169 19.67 5.26 -1.06
CA SER A 169 18.99 6.56 -0.93
C SER A 169 18.54 7.07 -2.29
N LEU A 170 19.44 7.17 -3.27
CA LEU A 170 19.12 7.63 -4.63
C LEU A 170 17.99 6.80 -5.26
N ARG A 171 18.03 5.48 -5.07
CA ARG A 171 16.96 4.58 -5.55
C ARG A 171 15.64 4.87 -4.87
N THR A 172 15.63 5.04 -3.55
CA THR A 172 14.40 5.24 -2.77
C THR A 172 13.81 6.63 -3.01
N ASP A 173 14.63 7.68 -3.14
CA ASP A 173 14.22 9.03 -3.51
C ASP A 173 13.50 9.06 -4.86
N TYR A 174 14.10 8.41 -5.87
CA TYR A 174 13.48 8.28 -7.18
C TYR A 174 12.14 7.54 -7.11
N ILE A 175 12.07 6.43 -6.36
CA ILE A 175 10.83 5.64 -6.20
C ILE A 175 9.75 6.43 -5.45
N LEU A 176 10.13 7.20 -4.43
CA LEU A 176 9.19 8.01 -3.65
C LEU A 176 8.60 9.13 -4.53
N LYS A 177 9.46 9.80 -5.30
CA LYS A 177 9.09 10.88 -6.22
C LYS A 177 8.23 10.41 -7.38
N TRP A 178 8.65 9.34 -8.07
CA TRP A 178 8.06 8.94 -9.36
C TRP A 178 7.14 7.73 -9.31
N ARG A 179 7.28 6.90 -8.27
CA ARG A 179 6.61 5.60 -8.13
C ARG A 179 6.93 4.65 -9.29
N LYS A 180 6.38 3.43 -9.21
CA LYS A 180 6.53 2.46 -10.30
C LYS A 180 5.74 2.84 -11.53
N VAL A 181 4.47 3.18 -11.36
CA VAL A 181 3.54 3.42 -12.47
C VAL A 181 3.17 4.90 -12.50
N LEU A 182 3.46 5.56 -13.62
CA LEU A 182 2.96 6.90 -13.89
C LEU A 182 1.43 6.89 -13.87
N PHE A 183 0.83 7.97 -13.35
CA PHE A 183 -0.63 8.15 -13.29
C PHE A 183 -1.36 7.15 -12.39
N SER A 184 -0.65 6.43 -11.52
CA SER A 184 -1.29 5.69 -10.44
C SER A 184 -1.75 6.64 -9.33
N CYS A 185 -2.87 6.31 -8.70
CA CYS A 185 -3.35 6.97 -7.49
C CYS A 185 -2.21 7.02 -6.45
N PRO A 186 -1.96 8.18 -5.82
CA PRO A 186 -0.85 8.34 -4.89
C PRO A 186 -0.92 7.45 -3.65
N THR A 187 -2.12 7.02 -3.31
CA THR A 187 -2.37 6.31 -2.07
C THR A 187 -2.54 4.82 -2.29
N CYS A 188 -3.46 4.40 -3.18
CA CYS A 188 -3.69 2.96 -3.42
C CYS A 188 -2.85 2.35 -4.55
N TRP A 189 -2.18 3.18 -5.36
CA TRP A 189 -1.31 2.80 -6.49
C TRP A 189 -2.00 2.05 -7.65
N LEU A 190 -3.33 2.12 -7.69
CA LEU A 190 -4.12 1.68 -8.85
C LEU A 190 -4.25 2.81 -9.86
N LEU A 191 -4.55 2.48 -11.11
CA LEU A 191 -4.88 3.48 -12.12
C LEU A 191 -6.13 4.28 -11.68
N PRO A 192 -6.27 5.55 -12.10
CA PRO A 192 -7.26 6.47 -11.56
C PRO A 192 -8.70 5.97 -11.68
N GLY A 193 -9.03 5.28 -12.77
CA GLY A 193 -10.37 4.70 -13.00
C GLY A 193 -10.65 3.43 -12.19
N LEU A 194 -9.64 2.92 -11.50
CA LEU A 194 -9.70 1.75 -10.63
C LEU A 194 -9.30 2.13 -9.20
N CYS A 195 -9.19 3.43 -8.89
CA CYS A 195 -8.86 3.90 -7.56
C CYS A 195 -9.92 3.41 -6.55
N VAL A 196 -9.45 2.85 -5.43
CA VAL A 196 -10.31 2.28 -4.39
C VAL A 196 -10.35 3.13 -3.11
N CYS A 197 -9.59 4.24 -3.04
CA CYS A 197 -9.43 5.01 -1.81
C CYS A 197 -10.77 5.51 -1.24
N GLY A 198 -11.70 5.94 -2.09
CA GLY A 198 -13.03 6.41 -1.66
C GLY A 198 -13.99 5.29 -1.25
N ARG A 199 -13.60 4.03 -1.44
CA ARG A 199 -14.42 2.84 -1.11
C ARG A 199 -13.88 2.05 0.07
N MET A 200 -12.69 2.40 0.54
CA MET A 200 -12.08 1.72 1.68
C MET A 200 -12.77 2.15 2.96
N GLN A 201 -13.13 1.17 3.77
CA GLN A 201 -13.58 1.39 5.13
C GLN A 201 -12.41 1.92 5.97
N ARG A 202 -12.73 2.77 6.94
CA ARG A 202 -11.77 3.40 7.86
C ARG A 202 -12.10 3.03 9.30
N PHE A 203 -11.06 2.84 10.09
CA PHE A 203 -11.12 2.42 11.48
C PHE A 203 -10.09 3.18 12.30
N SER A 204 -10.36 3.31 13.59
CA SER A 204 -9.51 4.00 14.55
C SER A 204 -9.18 3.03 15.69
N PRO A 205 -8.08 2.28 15.61
CA PRO A 205 -7.62 1.44 16.71
C PRO A 205 -7.44 2.27 17.99
N ARG A 206 -7.78 1.71 19.15
CA ARG A 206 -7.81 2.47 20.40
C ARG A 206 -6.44 2.62 21.01
N GLN A 207 -5.66 1.54 20.99
CA GLN A 207 -4.36 1.47 21.68
C GLN A 207 -3.20 1.18 20.72
N THR A 208 -3.50 0.60 19.56
CA THR A 208 -2.49 0.12 18.63
C THR A 208 -2.28 1.07 17.45
N ARG A 209 -1.08 1.65 17.35
CA ARG A 209 -0.61 2.32 16.14
C ARG A 209 0.03 1.30 15.20
N VAL A 210 -0.23 1.41 13.90
CA VAL A 210 0.40 0.57 12.88
C VAL A 210 1.38 1.38 12.04
N VAL A 211 2.58 0.85 11.82
CA VAL A 211 3.59 1.43 10.93
C VAL A 211 3.97 0.37 9.91
N VAL A 212 3.75 0.64 8.63
CA VAL A 212 4.14 -0.27 7.56
C VAL A 212 5.55 0.09 7.09
N HIS A 213 6.52 -0.77 7.36
CA HIS A 213 7.88 -0.59 6.89
C HIS A 213 8.08 -1.39 5.60
N ALA A 214 8.02 -0.68 4.47
CA ALA A 214 7.89 -1.27 3.16
C ALA A 214 9.22 -1.32 2.40
N HIS A 215 9.51 -2.46 1.78
CA HIS A 215 10.63 -2.58 0.86
C HIS A 215 10.41 -1.69 -0.36
N HIS A 216 11.47 -1.06 -0.87
CA HIS A 216 11.38 -0.21 -2.07
C HIS A 216 10.85 -0.96 -3.31
N GLY A 217 11.12 -2.25 -3.40
CA GLY A 217 10.58 -3.14 -4.42
C GLY A 217 9.08 -3.41 -4.29
N GLU A 218 8.40 -3.04 -3.20
CA GLU A 218 6.95 -3.15 -3.04
C GLU A 218 6.24 -1.79 -3.20
N TRP A 219 6.96 -0.67 -3.03
CA TRP A 219 6.41 0.67 -3.14
C TRP A 219 5.82 0.96 -4.53
N GLY A 220 4.63 1.55 -4.59
CA GLY A 220 3.96 1.86 -5.85
C GLY A 220 3.39 0.65 -6.60
N SER A 221 3.40 -0.56 -6.02
CA SER A 221 2.85 -1.76 -6.66
C SER A 221 1.33 -1.87 -6.43
N ALA A 222 0.55 -2.03 -7.50
CA ALA A 222 -0.91 -2.18 -7.40
C ALA A 222 -1.36 -3.36 -6.51
N SER A 223 -0.55 -4.43 -6.44
CA SER A 223 -0.81 -5.61 -5.61
C SER A 223 -0.23 -5.53 -4.19
N ASN A 224 0.37 -4.40 -3.81
CA ASN A 224 0.88 -4.20 -2.46
C ASN A 224 -0.31 -4.10 -1.48
N SER A 225 -0.40 -5.03 -0.53
CA SER A 225 -1.43 -4.98 0.51
C SER A 225 -1.12 -3.91 1.56
N GLY A 226 0.13 -3.73 1.96
CA GLY A 226 0.53 -2.77 2.99
C GLY A 226 -0.02 -1.35 2.81
N SER A 227 -0.15 -0.86 1.57
CA SER A 227 -0.72 0.47 1.30
C SER A 227 -2.22 0.62 1.58
N ILE A 228 -2.93 -0.45 1.96
CA ILE A 228 -4.30 -0.34 2.50
C ILE A 228 -4.28 0.23 3.93
N LEU A 229 -3.25 -0.09 4.72
CA LEU A 229 -3.22 0.24 6.14
C LEU A 229 -3.24 1.76 6.42
N PRO A 230 -2.41 2.61 5.80
CA PRO A 230 -2.51 4.07 5.99
C PRO A 230 -3.79 4.68 5.39
N LEU A 231 -4.51 3.95 4.52
CA LEU A 231 -5.81 4.39 3.99
C LEU A 231 -6.98 4.06 4.92
N SER A 232 -6.85 2.99 5.69
CA SER A 232 -7.92 2.38 6.46
C SER A 232 -7.76 2.50 7.97
N LEU A 233 -6.57 2.81 8.49
CA LEU A 233 -6.31 2.91 9.92
C LEU A 233 -5.86 4.32 10.27
N GLU A 234 -6.59 4.97 11.17
CA GLU A 234 -6.18 6.26 11.73
C GLU A 234 -4.82 6.14 12.45
N GLY A 235 -3.96 7.15 12.26
CA GLY A 235 -2.60 7.17 12.85
C GLY A 235 -1.61 6.20 12.21
N SER A 236 -2.02 5.44 11.19
CA SER A 236 -1.13 4.54 10.45
C SER A 236 -0.29 5.29 9.42
N GLU A 237 0.99 4.94 9.33
CA GLU A 237 1.94 5.51 8.36
C GLU A 237 2.72 4.41 7.63
N MET A 238 3.24 4.73 6.45
CA MET A 238 4.05 3.81 5.64
C MET A 238 5.44 4.43 5.40
N LEU A 239 6.48 3.72 5.83
CA LEU A 239 7.88 4.13 5.76
C LEU A 239 8.60 3.28 4.72
N LEU A 240 9.41 3.92 3.88
CA LEU A 240 10.18 3.28 2.81
C LEU A 240 11.56 2.87 3.34
N TYR A 241 11.84 1.57 3.35
CA TYR A 241 13.12 1.04 3.79
C TYR A 241 14.29 1.57 2.95
N GLY A 242 15.27 2.15 3.62
CA GLY A 242 16.50 2.69 3.01
C GLY A 242 16.38 4.13 2.52
N HIS A 243 15.24 4.79 2.76
CA HIS A 243 15.08 6.21 2.53
C HIS A 243 15.48 6.99 3.79
N PRO A 244 16.44 7.93 3.74
CA PRO A 244 17.03 8.54 4.95
C PRO A 244 16.01 9.14 5.91
N ALA A 245 15.05 9.92 5.41
CA ALA A 245 14.05 10.55 6.27
C ALA A 245 13.06 9.54 6.88
N HIS A 246 12.80 8.42 6.20
CA HIS A 246 11.92 7.37 6.72
C HIS A 246 12.66 6.47 7.72
N ASP A 247 13.94 6.21 7.50
CA ASP A 247 14.79 5.51 8.45
C ASP A 247 14.97 6.32 9.74
N GLU A 248 15.11 7.65 9.63
CA GLU A 248 15.09 8.57 10.79
C GLU A 248 13.75 8.49 11.53
N ARG A 249 12.64 8.57 10.79
CA ARG A 249 11.30 8.45 11.37
C ARG A 249 11.10 7.11 12.09
N LEU A 250 11.58 6.01 11.53
CA LEU A 250 11.53 4.69 12.15
C LEU A 250 12.38 4.61 13.41
N ARG A 251 13.58 5.21 13.42
CA ARG A 251 14.43 5.29 14.61
C ARG A 251 13.78 6.11 15.72
N ALA A 252 13.15 7.24 15.38
CA ALA A 252 12.39 8.04 16.34
C ALA A 252 11.21 7.23 16.94
N LEU A 253 10.49 6.46 16.13
CA LEU A 253 9.43 5.57 16.60
C LEU A 253 9.98 4.49 17.55
N LEU A 254 11.12 3.87 17.23
CA LEU A 254 11.75 2.85 18.08
C LEU A 254 12.26 3.40 19.41
N ALA A 255 12.61 4.69 19.46
CA ALA A 255 13.06 5.38 20.67
C ALA A 255 11.91 5.95 21.52
N ASP A 256 10.68 5.98 21.00
CA ASP A 256 9.52 6.53 21.68
C ASP A 256 9.09 5.63 22.85
N THR A 257 9.30 6.09 24.08
CA THR A 257 8.94 5.36 25.30
C THR A 257 7.46 5.51 25.68
N SER A 258 6.70 6.39 25.01
CA SER A 258 5.25 6.53 25.26
C SER A 258 4.44 5.35 24.73
N ARG A 259 5.05 4.49 23.90
CA ARG A 259 4.43 3.31 23.31
C ARG A 259 5.39 2.13 23.36
N THR A 260 4.85 0.95 23.61
CA THR A 260 5.62 -0.28 23.47
C THR A 260 5.70 -0.64 21.99
N VAL A 261 6.91 -0.60 21.42
CA VAL A 261 7.12 -0.89 20.00
C VAL A 261 7.44 -2.38 19.81
N ALA A 262 6.74 -3.02 18.87
CA ALA A 262 6.99 -4.41 18.50
C ALA A 262 6.97 -4.59 16.98
N LEU A 263 7.86 -5.46 16.49
CA LEU A 263 7.90 -5.87 15.10
C LEU A 263 6.98 -7.08 14.88
N LEU A 264 6.05 -7.01 13.93
CA LEU A 264 5.24 -8.14 13.51
C LEU A 264 6.11 -9.13 12.70
N TRP A 265 6.58 -10.18 13.36
CA TRP A 265 7.52 -11.14 12.81
C TRP A 265 7.36 -12.53 13.45
N PRO A 266 7.28 -13.62 12.66
CA PRO A 266 7.12 -14.98 13.19
C PRO A 266 8.45 -15.60 13.64
N GLY A 267 9.15 -14.95 14.57
CA GLY A 267 10.35 -15.49 15.23
C GLY A 267 10.00 -16.54 16.30
N SER A 268 10.96 -17.42 16.63
CA SER A 268 10.80 -18.38 17.74
C SER A 268 10.48 -17.67 19.05
N ASP A 269 11.23 -16.59 19.31
CA ASP A 269 11.20 -15.82 20.56
C ASP A 269 10.17 -14.68 20.51
N SER A 270 9.36 -14.62 19.43
CA SER A 270 8.29 -13.63 19.33
C SER A 270 7.19 -13.90 20.35
N LEU A 271 6.75 -12.82 20.98
CA LEU A 271 5.62 -12.79 21.89
C LEU A 271 4.32 -13.14 21.16
N LEU A 272 3.39 -13.72 21.90
CA LEU A 272 1.98 -13.75 21.52
C LEU A 272 1.31 -12.40 21.82
N PRO A 273 0.18 -12.07 21.18
CA PRO A 273 -0.51 -10.78 21.39
C PRO A 273 -0.82 -10.47 22.85
N ALA A 274 -1.32 -11.44 23.62
CA ALA A 274 -1.59 -11.28 25.05
C ALA A 274 -0.33 -10.96 25.88
N GLN A 275 0.82 -11.55 25.50
CA GLN A 275 2.10 -11.25 26.17
C GLN A 275 2.58 -9.84 25.82
N LEU A 276 2.41 -9.41 24.56
CA LEU A 276 2.72 -8.04 24.17
C LEU A 276 1.85 -7.02 24.91
N GLN A 277 0.55 -7.29 25.08
CA GLN A 277 -0.35 -6.43 25.87
C GLN A 277 0.09 -6.31 27.32
N ALA A 278 0.50 -7.42 27.96
CA ALA A 278 0.99 -7.39 29.34
C ALA A 278 2.24 -6.50 29.47
N VAL A 279 3.21 -6.65 28.55
CA VAL A 279 4.41 -5.80 28.51
C VAL A 279 4.04 -4.34 28.24
N ALA A 280 3.08 -4.08 27.36
CA ALA A 280 2.63 -2.73 27.05
C ALA A 280 1.89 -2.06 28.20
N ALA A 281 1.09 -2.81 28.97
CA ALA A 281 0.43 -2.33 30.16
C ALA A 281 1.43 -1.81 31.20
N GLU A 282 2.53 -2.55 31.40
CA GLU A 282 3.61 -2.16 32.32
C GLU A 282 4.42 -0.95 31.82
N ARG A 283 4.80 -0.93 30.55
CA ARG A 283 5.76 0.06 30.02
C ARG A 283 5.13 1.36 29.54
N SER A 284 3.92 1.30 29.00
CA SER A 284 3.33 2.39 28.21
C SER A 284 1.81 2.51 28.41
N GLY A 285 1.28 2.05 29.54
CA GLY A 285 -0.16 2.13 29.84
C GLY A 285 -1.04 1.43 28.80
N GLY A 286 -0.52 0.39 28.16
CA GLY A 286 -1.21 -0.40 27.13
C GLY A 286 -1.07 0.13 25.71
N GLN A 287 -0.42 1.28 25.48
CA GLN A 287 -0.23 1.81 24.13
C GLN A 287 0.85 1.05 23.36
N VAL A 288 0.54 0.61 22.14
CA VAL A 288 1.44 -0.19 21.30
C VAL A 288 1.69 0.52 19.97
N THR A 289 2.91 0.37 19.44
CA THR A 289 3.21 0.62 18.02
C THR A 289 3.67 -0.69 17.39
N VAL A 290 2.93 -1.20 16.42
CA VAL A 290 3.33 -2.38 15.64
C VAL A 290 3.98 -1.94 14.35
N VAL A 291 5.20 -2.41 14.11
CA VAL A 291 5.87 -2.28 12.81
C VAL A 291 5.63 -3.53 11.98
N ALA A 292 4.94 -3.41 10.85
CA ALA A 292 4.69 -4.50 9.92
C ALA A 292 5.65 -4.41 8.72
N LEU A 293 6.42 -5.47 8.48
CA LEU A 293 7.32 -5.54 7.32
C LEU A 293 6.55 -5.88 6.06
N ASP A 294 6.63 -5.03 5.04
CA ASP A 294 5.93 -5.22 3.78
C ASP A 294 6.93 -5.47 2.63
N ALA A 295 7.20 -6.74 2.39
CA ALA A 295 8.19 -7.21 1.42
C ALA A 295 7.90 -8.66 0.98
N THR A 296 8.65 -9.16 -0.01
CA THR A 296 8.80 -10.61 -0.18
C THR A 296 9.44 -11.20 1.08
N TRP A 297 9.19 -12.48 1.38
CA TRP A 297 9.77 -13.13 2.58
C TRP A 297 11.29 -12.99 2.69
N GLY A 298 12.02 -13.15 1.58
CA GLY A 298 13.46 -12.98 1.56
C GLY A 298 13.89 -11.56 1.90
N ASN A 299 13.20 -10.55 1.35
CA ASN A 299 13.50 -9.15 1.63
C ASN A 299 13.06 -8.75 3.05
N ALA A 300 11.91 -9.23 3.53
CA ALA A 300 11.43 -9.00 4.89
C ALA A 300 12.44 -9.55 5.92
N ARG A 301 13.01 -10.74 5.67
CA ARG A 301 14.05 -11.30 6.53
C ARG A 301 15.30 -10.42 6.58
N ARG A 302 15.74 -9.86 5.44
CA ARG A 302 16.87 -8.92 5.42
C ARG A 302 16.54 -7.62 6.17
N MET A 303 15.33 -7.09 5.95
CA MET A 303 14.85 -5.89 6.64
C MET A 303 14.75 -6.09 8.15
N GLN A 304 14.32 -7.28 8.60
CA GLN A 304 14.27 -7.61 10.03
C GLN A 304 15.65 -7.50 10.69
N GLY A 305 16.72 -7.89 10.00
CA GLY A 305 18.10 -7.78 10.50
C GLY A 305 18.59 -6.34 10.69
N TRP A 306 17.87 -5.34 10.19
CA TRP A 306 18.20 -3.92 10.39
C TRP A 306 17.70 -3.39 11.75
N PHE A 307 16.74 -4.06 12.38
CA PHE A 307 16.23 -3.64 13.68
C PHE A 307 17.26 -3.91 14.78
N PRO A 308 17.36 -3.04 15.81
CA PRO A 308 18.24 -3.26 16.95
C PRO A 308 18.02 -4.63 17.61
N LYS A 309 19.11 -5.24 18.09
CA LYS A 309 19.00 -6.45 18.91
C LYS A 309 18.17 -6.12 20.16
N GLY A 310 17.20 -6.97 20.49
CA GLY A 310 16.29 -6.76 21.61
C GLY A 310 15.01 -5.99 21.27
N THR A 311 14.82 -5.54 20.02
CA THR A 311 13.49 -5.09 19.57
C THR A 311 12.48 -6.22 19.79
N LEU A 312 11.39 -5.92 20.50
CA LEU A 312 10.32 -6.89 20.73
C LEU A 312 9.75 -7.34 19.40
N THR A 313 9.46 -8.62 19.28
CA THR A 313 8.76 -9.18 18.13
C THR A 313 7.46 -9.82 18.58
N VAL A 314 6.43 -9.74 17.75
CA VAL A 314 5.12 -10.35 17.99
C VAL A 314 4.77 -11.27 16.83
N LYS A 315 4.24 -12.45 17.12
CA LYS A 315 3.76 -13.43 16.15
C LYS A 315 2.27 -13.68 16.34
N LEU A 316 1.62 -14.05 15.25
CA LEU A 316 0.22 -14.46 15.30
C LEU A 316 0.10 -15.89 15.82
N PRO A 317 -0.93 -16.19 16.61
CA PRO A 317 -1.33 -17.57 16.86
C PRO A 317 -1.71 -18.25 15.53
N PRO A 318 -1.42 -19.55 15.35
CA PRO A 318 -1.84 -20.29 14.16
C PRO A 318 -3.34 -20.18 13.88
N GLU A 319 -4.17 -20.19 14.93
CA GLU A 319 -5.63 -20.10 14.88
C GLU A 319 -6.15 -18.71 14.45
N SER A 320 -5.38 -17.64 14.69
CA SER A 320 -5.74 -16.28 14.29
C SER A 320 -5.32 -15.97 12.86
N THR A 321 -4.39 -16.77 12.32
CA THR A 321 -3.85 -16.60 10.97
C THR A 321 -4.86 -17.17 9.98
N LEU A 322 -5.66 -16.27 9.37
CA LEU A 322 -6.72 -16.60 8.41
C LEU A 322 -7.87 -17.46 8.97
N LYS A 323 -8.51 -17.01 10.07
CA LYS A 323 -9.63 -17.72 10.74
C LYS A 323 -10.64 -18.40 9.80
N ASP A 324 -11.06 -17.73 8.73
CA ASP A 324 -12.12 -18.19 7.84
C ASP A 324 -11.62 -18.81 6.53
N ASN A 325 -10.33 -18.64 6.20
CA ASN A 325 -9.79 -18.98 4.89
C ASN A 325 -8.47 -19.74 5.00
N LYS A 326 -8.37 -20.94 4.43
CA LYS A 326 -7.09 -21.66 4.43
C LYS A 326 -6.00 -21.00 3.58
N LEU A 327 -6.36 -19.99 2.78
CA LEU A 327 -5.50 -19.33 1.80
C LEU A 327 -5.63 -17.81 1.89
N SER A 328 -4.52 -17.10 1.67
CA SER A 328 -4.51 -15.63 1.58
C SER A 328 -5.41 -15.10 0.46
N LEU A 329 -6.18 -14.06 0.79
CA LEU A 329 -6.99 -13.27 -0.14
C LEU A 329 -6.16 -12.53 -1.19
N LEU A 330 -4.85 -12.36 -0.98
CA LEU A 330 -3.95 -11.74 -1.97
C LEU A 330 -3.49 -12.71 -3.07
N ARG A 331 -3.69 -14.02 -2.89
CA ARG A 331 -3.29 -15.08 -3.85
C ARG A 331 -3.69 -14.81 -5.30
N PRO A 332 -4.87 -14.26 -5.64
CA PRO A 332 -5.24 -14.03 -7.04
C PRO A 332 -4.35 -13.06 -7.83
N VAL A 333 -3.63 -12.19 -7.11
CA VAL A 333 -2.75 -11.16 -7.71
C VAL A 333 -1.28 -11.37 -7.36
N ARG A 334 -0.95 -12.39 -6.56
CA ARG A 334 0.41 -12.74 -6.15
C ARG A 334 0.61 -14.26 -6.20
N LYS A 335 1.59 -14.70 -6.97
CA LYS A 335 1.97 -16.12 -7.01
C LYS A 335 2.78 -16.48 -5.76
N TYR A 336 2.29 -17.43 -4.99
CA TYR A 336 3.07 -18.14 -3.98
C TYR A 336 3.43 -19.51 -4.56
N GLY A 337 4.63 -20.04 -4.28
CA GLY A 337 5.07 -21.33 -4.81
C GLY A 337 5.28 -22.37 -3.70
N GLY A 338 4.98 -23.63 -4.02
CA GLY A 338 5.29 -24.84 -3.23
C GLY A 338 4.47 -25.02 -1.95
N ASP A 339 4.98 -25.84 -1.03
CA ASP A 339 4.38 -26.15 0.29
C ASP A 339 4.20 -24.93 1.20
N LEU A 340 4.76 -23.79 0.78
CA LEU A 340 4.70 -22.52 1.47
C LEU A 340 3.35 -21.79 1.27
N GLU A 341 2.38 -22.37 0.55
CA GLU A 341 1.03 -21.78 0.43
C GLU A 341 0.25 -21.80 1.76
N CYS A 342 0.48 -22.81 2.60
CA CYS A 342 -0.21 -22.95 3.88
C CYS A 342 0.37 -21.99 4.94
N GLY A 343 -0.49 -21.19 5.57
CA GLY A 343 -0.12 -20.27 6.66
C GLY A 343 0.53 -18.95 6.21
N ARG A 344 0.71 -18.71 4.92
CA ARG A 344 1.14 -17.39 4.42
C ARG A 344 -0.02 -16.41 4.39
N VAL A 345 0.23 -15.24 4.95
CA VAL A 345 -0.67 -14.09 4.93
C VAL A 345 -0.01 -12.91 4.23
N SER A 346 -0.84 -12.06 3.63
CA SER A 346 -0.43 -10.72 3.21
C SER A 346 -0.24 -9.82 4.43
N THR A 347 0.44 -8.68 4.25
CA THR A 347 0.68 -7.70 5.31
C THR A 347 -0.62 -7.22 5.96
N VAL A 348 -1.67 -6.99 5.17
CA VAL A 348 -2.98 -6.55 5.69
C VAL A 348 -3.67 -7.64 6.48
N GLU A 349 -3.63 -8.89 6.00
CA GLU A 349 -4.20 -10.02 6.74
C GLU A 349 -3.47 -10.21 8.08
N ALA A 350 -2.13 -10.11 8.07
CA ALA A 350 -1.34 -10.24 9.28
C ALA A 350 -1.67 -9.14 10.31
N VAL A 351 -1.78 -7.89 9.84
CA VAL A 351 -2.13 -6.75 10.71
C VAL A 351 -3.58 -6.83 11.17
N ALA A 352 -4.53 -7.20 10.30
CA ALA A 352 -5.93 -7.37 10.70
C ALA A 352 -6.08 -8.44 11.77
N SER A 353 -5.44 -9.60 11.61
CA SER A 353 -5.41 -10.66 12.62
C SER A 353 -4.78 -10.17 13.92
N LEU A 354 -3.67 -9.43 13.87
CA LEU A 354 -3.04 -8.92 15.08
C LEU A 354 -3.93 -7.92 15.81
N LEU A 355 -4.54 -6.97 15.08
CA LEU A 355 -5.45 -5.99 15.65
C LEU A 355 -6.69 -6.65 16.25
N TYR A 356 -7.19 -7.72 15.64
CA TYR A 356 -8.27 -8.50 16.25
C TYR A 356 -7.86 -9.07 17.61
N GLU A 357 -6.68 -9.66 17.72
CA GLU A 357 -6.17 -10.19 18.99
C GLU A 357 -5.87 -9.10 20.03
N LEU A 358 -5.44 -7.92 19.58
CA LEU A 358 -5.07 -6.80 20.46
C LEU A 358 -6.25 -5.92 20.90
N GLU A 359 -7.24 -5.74 20.03
CA GLU A 359 -8.33 -4.76 20.22
C GLU A 359 -9.71 -5.43 20.36
N GLY A 360 -9.84 -6.71 19.98
CA GLY A 360 -11.11 -7.45 20.03
C GLY A 360 -12.17 -6.98 19.03
N ASP A 361 -11.82 -6.10 18.07
CA ASP A 361 -12.77 -5.51 17.13
C ASP A 361 -12.94 -6.38 15.87
N GLU A 362 -14.02 -7.19 15.89
CA GLU A 362 -14.39 -8.04 14.75
C GLU A 362 -14.79 -7.24 13.50
N SER A 363 -15.36 -6.05 13.67
CA SER A 363 -15.79 -5.20 12.57
C SER A 363 -14.59 -4.64 11.79
N MET A 364 -13.55 -4.21 12.53
CA MET A 364 -12.29 -3.76 11.96
C MET A 364 -11.58 -4.91 11.23
N TYR A 365 -11.52 -6.09 11.84
CA TYR A 365 -10.95 -7.28 11.21
C TYR A 365 -11.64 -7.59 9.86
N LYS A 366 -12.96 -7.75 9.85
CA LYS A 366 -13.72 -8.06 8.62
C LYS A 366 -13.61 -6.94 7.59
N GLY A 367 -13.66 -5.69 8.02
CA GLY A 367 -13.58 -4.53 7.15
C GLY A 367 -12.22 -4.36 6.47
N LEU A 368 -11.11 -4.63 7.16
CA LEU A 368 -9.77 -4.67 6.56
C LEU A 368 -9.65 -5.79 5.52
N LEU A 369 -10.20 -6.97 5.79
CA LEU A 369 -10.23 -8.07 4.81
C LEU A 369 -11.09 -7.71 3.59
N GLU A 370 -12.20 -7.00 3.78
CA GLU A 370 -13.02 -6.52 2.68
C GLU A 370 -12.30 -5.45 1.83
N ASN A 371 -11.58 -4.52 2.48
CA ASN A 371 -10.72 -3.56 1.77
C ASN A 371 -9.66 -4.27 0.91
N LEU A 372 -9.11 -5.39 1.41
CA LEU A 372 -8.19 -6.23 0.64
C LEU A 372 -8.87 -6.85 -0.59
N LYS A 373 -10.08 -7.43 -0.45
CA LYS A 373 -10.84 -7.96 -1.60
C LYS A 373 -11.11 -6.90 -2.65
N ILE A 374 -11.54 -5.71 -2.24
CA ILE A 374 -11.79 -4.56 -3.13
C ILE A 374 -10.53 -4.23 -3.94
N LYS A 375 -9.38 -4.16 -3.27
CA LYS A 375 -8.10 -3.88 -3.92
C LYS A 375 -7.66 -5.00 -4.87
N VAL A 376 -7.82 -6.25 -4.48
CA VAL A 376 -7.46 -7.42 -5.31
C VAL A 376 -8.27 -7.43 -6.60
N ASP A 377 -9.58 -7.23 -6.52
CA ASP A 377 -10.46 -7.15 -7.69
C ASP A 377 -10.10 -5.98 -8.60
N ALA A 378 -9.82 -4.80 -8.05
CA ALA A 378 -9.37 -3.65 -8.82
C ALA A 378 -8.02 -3.91 -9.52
N CYS A 379 -7.08 -4.57 -8.84
CA CYS A 379 -5.79 -4.98 -9.40
C CYS A 379 -5.97 -6.02 -10.53
N ARG A 380 -6.91 -6.96 -10.40
CA ARG A 380 -7.24 -7.90 -11.48
C ARG A 380 -7.85 -7.19 -12.68
N LEU A 381 -8.79 -6.25 -12.48
CA LEU A 381 -9.35 -5.44 -13.55
C LEU A 381 -8.27 -4.63 -14.28
N GLN A 382 -7.32 -4.06 -13.53
CA GLN A 382 -6.19 -3.32 -14.12
C GLN A 382 -5.38 -4.18 -15.09
N LYS A 383 -5.24 -5.47 -14.78
CA LYS A 383 -4.57 -6.48 -15.61
C LYS A 383 -5.49 -7.15 -16.64
N ASN A 384 -6.67 -6.57 -16.87
CA ASN A 384 -7.72 -7.11 -17.76
C ASN A 384 -8.08 -8.57 -17.42
N ARG A 385 -8.18 -8.89 -16.13
CA ARG A 385 -8.58 -10.21 -15.62
C ARG A 385 -9.95 -10.10 -14.97
N THR A 386 -10.63 -11.25 -14.87
CA THR A 386 -11.94 -11.36 -14.19
C THR A 386 -11.83 -10.97 -12.71
N LEU A 387 -12.95 -10.59 -12.10
CA LEU A 387 -13.04 -10.41 -10.65
C LEU A 387 -12.92 -11.77 -9.95
N VAL A 388 -12.48 -11.79 -8.69
CA VAL A 388 -12.58 -12.98 -7.81
C VAL A 388 -13.66 -12.78 -6.78
N TYR A 389 -13.72 -11.58 -6.19
CA TYR A 389 -14.55 -11.32 -5.01
C TYR A 389 -15.85 -10.59 -5.34
N GLY A 390 -16.04 -10.16 -6.59
CA GLY A 390 -17.28 -9.51 -7.03
C GLY A 390 -17.48 -8.11 -6.47
N THR A 391 -16.45 -7.50 -5.89
CA THR A 391 -16.54 -6.23 -5.15
C THR A 391 -16.83 -5.02 -6.04
N GLN A 392 -16.68 -5.16 -7.36
CA GLN A 392 -16.87 -4.09 -8.35
C GLN A 392 -18.25 -4.11 -8.99
N GLN A 393 -19.13 -5.06 -8.63
CA GLN A 393 -20.48 -5.02 -9.16
C GLN A 393 -21.13 -3.72 -8.69
N PRO A 394 -21.58 -2.85 -9.60
CA PRO A 394 -22.38 -1.71 -9.18
C PRO A 394 -23.51 -2.28 -8.34
N HIS A 395 -23.76 -1.69 -7.17
CA HIS A 395 -25.07 -1.86 -6.55
C HIS A 395 -26.05 -1.49 -7.66
N HIS A 396 -26.68 -2.49 -8.28
CA HIS A 396 -27.84 -2.22 -9.10
C HIS A 396 -28.77 -1.50 -8.12
N PRO A 397 -29.04 -0.20 -8.31
CA PRO A 397 -29.99 0.47 -7.43
C PRO A 397 -31.22 -0.40 -7.48
N ALA A 398 -31.61 -0.95 -6.31
CA ALA A 398 -32.67 -1.94 -6.20
C ALA A 398 -33.77 -1.49 -7.13
N SER A 399 -34.04 -2.28 -8.18
CA SER A 399 -34.90 -1.86 -9.30
C SER A 399 -36.12 -1.21 -8.67
N ARG A 400 -36.25 0.13 -8.83
CA ARG A 400 -37.36 0.89 -8.27
C ARG A 400 -38.60 0.05 -8.55
N PRO A 401 -39.40 -0.34 -7.53
CA PRO A 401 -40.57 -1.17 -7.75
C PRO A 401 -41.29 -0.55 -8.93
N ARG A 402 -41.40 -1.28 -10.04
CA ARG A 402 -42.15 -0.78 -11.19
C ARG A 402 -43.53 -0.51 -10.62
N HIS A 403 -43.85 0.77 -10.45
CA HIS A 403 -45.15 1.18 -9.97
C HIS A 403 -46.11 0.61 -11.01
N ARG A 404 -46.74 -0.52 -10.66
CA ARG A 404 -47.59 -1.27 -11.55
C ARG A 404 -48.80 -0.36 -11.69
N GLY A 405 -48.77 0.45 -12.76
CA GLY A 405 -49.83 1.40 -13.07
C GLY A 405 -51.16 0.69 -12.91
N ASN A 406 -51.93 1.17 -11.94
CA ASN A 406 -53.28 0.72 -11.69
C ASN A 406 -54.09 1.06 -12.94
N LYS A 407 -54.29 0.09 -13.83
CA LYS A 407 -55.28 0.17 -14.91
C LYS A 407 -56.67 0.01 -14.30
N GLY A 408 -57.21 1.10 -13.75
CA GLY A 408 -58.63 1.44 -13.90
C GLY A 408 -58.68 2.65 -14.82
N GLY A 409 -59.52 2.80 -15.83
CA GLY A 409 -60.87 2.28 -16.02
C GLY A 409 -61.75 3.50 -16.35
N GLY A 410 -62.35 3.54 -17.55
CA GLY A 410 -63.29 4.57 -18.03
C GLY A 410 -62.60 5.78 -18.69
N GLY A 411 -63.07 6.36 -19.80
CA GLY A 411 -64.29 6.19 -20.59
C GLY A 411 -64.64 7.54 -21.21
N GLY A 412 -64.85 7.59 -22.54
CA GLY A 412 -65.66 8.57 -23.29
C GLY A 412 -65.29 10.07 -23.29
N GLY A 413 -65.46 10.72 -24.45
CA GLY A 413 -65.68 12.17 -24.52
C GLY A 413 -64.97 12.89 -25.65
N GLU A 414 -65.76 13.28 -26.64
CA GLU A 414 -65.46 14.11 -27.82
C GLU A 414 -65.14 15.59 -27.51
N GLU A 415 -64.56 16.22 -28.55
CA GLU A 415 -64.69 17.63 -28.97
C GLU A 415 -64.07 18.78 -28.15
N GLY A 416 -63.51 19.74 -28.90
CA GLY A 416 -63.40 21.13 -28.45
C GLY A 416 -62.11 21.84 -28.86
N GLY A 417 -62.20 22.69 -29.88
CA GLY A 417 -61.09 23.47 -30.43
C GLY A 417 -60.68 24.69 -29.59
N GLU A 418 -59.48 25.16 -29.96
CA GLU A 418 -59.11 26.55 -30.28
C GLU A 418 -59.13 27.69 -29.24
N GLU A 419 -58.11 28.55 -29.46
CA GLU A 419 -57.90 29.94 -29.03
C GLU A 419 -57.25 30.28 -27.67
N GLY A 420 -56.05 30.88 -27.80
CA GLY A 420 -55.82 32.27 -27.40
C GLY A 420 -55.19 32.54 -26.04
N GLY A 421 -54.14 33.37 -26.01
CA GLY A 421 -53.77 34.12 -24.80
C GLY A 421 -52.30 34.48 -24.66
N GLU A 422 -51.91 35.61 -25.24
CA GLU A 422 -50.73 36.40 -24.84
C GLU A 422 -50.95 37.09 -23.48
N GLY A 423 -49.85 37.42 -22.78
CA GLY A 423 -49.79 38.28 -21.58
C GLY A 423 -48.92 37.64 -20.50
N GLY A 424 -47.87 38.24 -19.93
CA GLY A 424 -47.54 39.65 -19.78
C GLY A 424 -47.44 39.98 -18.29
N GLY A 425 -46.25 40.41 -17.84
CA GLY A 425 -45.99 40.97 -16.50
C GLY A 425 -45.92 39.95 -15.35
N GLU A 426 -45.34 40.24 -14.19
CA GLU A 426 -44.55 41.36 -13.70
C GLU A 426 -44.00 40.91 -12.33
N GLU A 427 -43.20 41.79 -11.74
CA GLU A 427 -42.39 41.73 -10.53
C GLU A 427 -43.04 41.17 -9.25
N GLY A 428 -42.19 40.73 -8.31
CA GLY A 428 -42.59 40.36 -6.95
C GLY A 428 -41.38 40.12 -6.03
N GLU A 429 -40.81 41.22 -5.52
CA GLU A 429 -39.97 41.25 -4.32
C GLU A 429 -40.70 40.71 -3.07
N SER A 430 -39.90 40.32 -2.08
CA SER A 430 -40.07 40.61 -0.63
C SER A 430 -40.10 39.41 0.33
N GLY A 431 -39.28 39.55 1.38
CA GLY A 431 -39.46 38.98 2.74
C GLY A 431 -39.15 37.49 2.91
N SER A 432 -38.54 37.02 4.00
CA SER A 432 -38.27 37.63 5.29
C SER A 432 -37.34 36.72 6.11
N GLU A 433 -36.65 37.35 7.03
CA GLU A 433 -35.83 36.76 8.08
C GLU A 433 -36.65 35.88 9.03
N ALA A 434 -36.06 34.79 9.53
CA ALA A 434 -36.42 34.24 10.84
C ALA A 434 -35.23 33.51 11.46
N SER A 435 -34.56 34.24 12.34
CA SER A 435 -33.66 33.76 13.38
C SER A 435 -34.37 32.82 14.36
N GLY A 436 -33.73 31.72 14.73
CA GLY A 436 -34.12 30.88 15.86
C GLY A 436 -32.89 30.53 16.71
N ARG A 437 -32.60 31.38 17.70
CA ARG A 437 -31.71 31.08 18.82
C ARG A 437 -32.44 30.16 19.82
N GLY A 438 -31.68 29.27 20.46
CA GLY A 438 -32.11 28.47 21.60
C GLY A 438 -30.90 27.98 22.39
N GLU A 439 -30.32 28.88 23.18
CA GLU A 439 -29.74 28.62 24.52
C GLU A 439 -30.84 27.97 25.40
N ASP A 440 -30.67 27.22 26.48
CA ASP A 440 -29.58 26.83 27.38
C ASP A 440 -30.18 25.71 28.27
N ALA A 441 -29.37 24.78 28.81
CA ALA A 441 -29.58 24.22 30.16
C ALA A 441 -28.45 23.25 30.56
N GLN A 442 -27.61 23.71 31.47
CA GLN A 442 -26.62 22.97 32.25
C GLN A 442 -27.25 21.96 33.25
N GLN A 443 -26.61 20.76 33.34
CA GLN A 443 -26.09 20.01 34.53
C GLN A 443 -26.80 20.06 35.92
N PRO A 444 -26.49 19.18 36.93
CA PRO A 444 -25.42 18.15 37.05
C PRO A 444 -25.78 16.78 37.70
N ALA A 445 -24.80 15.86 37.63
CA ALA A 445 -24.27 14.88 38.61
C ALA A 445 -25.17 13.93 39.46
N ALA A 446 -24.80 12.64 39.46
CA ALA A 446 -24.67 11.81 40.66
C ALA A 446 -23.86 10.51 40.41
N ALA A 447 -22.79 10.31 41.18
CA ALA A 447 -22.22 9.01 41.58
C ALA A 447 -22.73 8.71 43.01
N PRO A 448 -22.79 7.45 43.52
CA PRO A 448 -21.63 6.64 43.96
C PRO A 448 -21.87 5.11 43.68
N ALA A 449 -21.11 4.09 44.09
CA ALA A 449 -20.22 3.86 45.22
C ALA A 449 -19.30 2.62 44.98
N VAL A 450 -18.21 2.62 45.74
CA VAL A 450 -17.25 1.56 45.98
C VAL A 450 -17.87 0.44 46.82
N ALA A 451 -17.56 -0.83 46.51
CA ALA A 451 -17.67 -1.93 47.46
C ALA A 451 -16.46 -2.87 47.29
N THR A 452 -15.59 -2.84 48.28
CA THR A 452 -14.57 -3.85 48.58
C THR A 452 -15.22 -5.08 49.21
N ALA A 453 -14.76 -6.26 48.81
CA ALA A 453 -14.70 -7.48 49.62
C ALA A 453 -13.48 -8.29 49.17
#